data_AF-A0A1D2A7F9-F1
#
_entry.id   AF-A0A1D2A7F9-F1
#
_cell.length_a   1.000
_cell.length_b   1.000
_cell.length_c   1.000
_cell.angle_alpha   90.00
_cell.angle_beta   90.00
_cell.angle_gamma   90.00
#
_symmetry.space_group_name_H-M   'P 1'
#
loop_
_entity.id
_entity.type
_entity.pdbx_description
1 polymer ?
#
loop_
_entity_poly.entity_id
_entity_poly.type
_entity_poly.pdbx_seq_one_letter_code
_entity_poly.pdbx_strand_id
1 'polypeptide(L)'
;GSGPDDPPLGAEDSGEEVAAARAAKAVVFISDSRCDALVAPLAAGEAASPLLVLGLVEAVAAVVCEPGSRSTEQATLTAMLQSLASLGRPLFCLFGHAAPRVAEAAALTQRAVAEGGAGAAAPMRAAALSDGALLHHMLGALGPARASRTRLSRELVALWCDEYAPALGLLRRAFPPGLVRYLNQRRAGAQARVGARGGPGSGAGRDVDGGGLRGAGGTAAGRGVGGGASAADGQASAQIATRPGGGEQGVPAAAGG
;
A
#
# COMPACT_ATOMS: atom_id res chain seq x y z
N GLY A 1 33.67 24.93 -31.23
CA GLY A 1 33.85 24.27 -29.93
C GLY A 1 32.69 23.34 -29.73
N SER A 2 32.93 22.04 -29.93
CA SER A 2 31.94 20.99 -29.67
C SER A 2 32.04 20.58 -28.20
N GLY A 3 30.94 20.63 -27.47
CA GLY A 3 30.83 20.09 -26.12
C GLY A 3 30.47 18.59 -26.18
N PRO A 4 31.00 17.77 -25.26
CA PRO A 4 30.67 16.35 -25.14
C PRO A 4 29.54 16.11 -24.12
N ASP A 5 28.80 15.02 -24.35
CA ASP A 5 28.03 14.25 -23.37
C ASP A 5 26.77 14.90 -22.74
N ASP A 6 25.73 15.09 -23.57
CA ASP A 6 24.37 14.85 -23.07
C ASP A 6 24.15 13.32 -23.01
N PRO A 7 23.88 12.71 -21.84
CA PRO A 7 23.50 11.31 -21.78
C PRO A 7 22.14 11.13 -22.46
N PRO A 8 21.89 10.02 -23.19
CA PRO A 8 20.59 9.78 -23.79
C PRO A 8 19.53 9.69 -22.69
N LEU A 9 18.69 10.73 -22.63
CA LEU A 9 17.47 10.77 -21.84
C LEU A 9 16.54 9.67 -22.33
N GLY A 10 16.38 8.64 -21.50
CA GLY A 10 15.33 7.63 -21.62
C GLY A 10 15.48 6.73 -22.84
N ALA A 11 16.03 5.53 -22.63
CA ALA A 11 15.66 4.41 -23.48
C ALA A 11 14.13 4.27 -23.36
N GLU A 12 13.39 4.77 -24.35
CA GLU A 12 12.03 4.34 -24.56
C GLU A 12 12.12 2.82 -24.73
N ASP A 13 11.69 2.09 -23.70
CA ASP A 13 11.54 0.64 -23.74
C ASP A 13 10.84 0.33 -25.05
N SER A 14 11.58 -0.28 -25.98
CA SER A 14 11.13 -0.41 -27.36
C SER A 14 9.75 -1.07 -27.30
N GLY A 15 8.73 -0.50 -27.93
CA GLY A 15 7.36 -1.03 -27.80
C GLY A 15 7.26 -2.53 -28.11
N GLU A 16 8.22 -3.05 -28.90
CA GLU A 16 8.46 -4.46 -29.16
C GLU A 16 8.90 -5.26 -27.91
N GLU A 17 9.83 -4.76 -27.10
CA GLU A 17 10.26 -5.38 -25.83
C GLU A 17 9.10 -5.46 -24.82
N VAL A 18 8.32 -4.39 -24.67
CA VAL A 18 7.12 -4.39 -23.81
C VAL A 18 6.11 -5.43 -24.29
N ALA A 19 5.89 -5.53 -25.61
CA ALA A 19 4.96 -6.49 -26.20
C ALA A 19 5.46 -7.94 -26.05
N ALA A 20 6.75 -8.20 -26.25
CA ALA A 20 7.38 -9.50 -26.05
C ALA A 20 7.29 -9.93 -24.58
N ALA A 21 7.60 -9.02 -23.65
CA ALA A 21 7.47 -9.27 -22.21
C ALA A 21 6.02 -9.59 -21.82
N ARG A 22 5.05 -8.89 -22.40
CA ARG A 22 3.62 -9.16 -22.18
C ARG A 22 3.21 -10.54 -22.68
N ALA A 23 3.62 -10.91 -23.88
CA ALA A 23 3.34 -12.24 -24.44
C ALA A 23 3.99 -13.35 -23.59
N ALA A 24 5.24 -13.17 -23.18
CA ALA A 24 5.94 -14.12 -22.31
C ALA A 24 5.23 -14.30 -20.97
N LYS A 25 4.85 -13.20 -20.30
CA LYS A 25 4.11 -13.24 -19.03
C LYS A 25 2.74 -13.89 -19.17
N ALA A 26 2.00 -13.61 -20.24
CA ALA A 26 0.71 -14.24 -20.49
C ALA A 26 0.82 -15.77 -20.64
N VAL A 27 1.87 -16.26 -21.29
CA VAL A 27 2.14 -17.70 -21.41
C VAL A 27 2.57 -18.31 -20.07
N VAL A 28 3.45 -17.64 -19.32
CA VAL A 28 3.93 -18.12 -18.02
C VAL A 28 2.79 -18.17 -17.02
N PHE A 29 1.96 -17.14 -16.94
CA PHE A 29 0.87 -16.99 -15.96
C PHE A 29 -0.52 -17.18 -16.57
N ILE A 30 -0.66 -18.18 -17.45
CA ILE A 30 -1.94 -18.51 -18.11
C ILE A 30 -3.07 -18.91 -17.15
N SER A 31 -2.72 -19.27 -15.90
CA SER A 31 -3.65 -19.77 -14.90
C SER A 31 -3.23 -19.26 -13.51
N ASP A 32 -4.20 -18.91 -12.67
CA ASP A 32 -3.97 -18.41 -11.30
C ASP A 32 -3.15 -19.38 -10.44
N SER A 33 -3.30 -20.69 -10.66
CA SER A 33 -2.50 -21.72 -9.98
C SER A 33 -0.99 -21.59 -10.22
N ARG A 34 -0.57 -20.96 -11.33
CA ARG A 34 0.85 -20.70 -11.59
C ARG A 34 1.36 -19.46 -10.86
N CYS A 35 0.49 -18.48 -10.63
CA CYS A 35 0.79 -17.36 -9.72
C CYS A 35 0.98 -17.91 -8.30
N ASP A 36 0.07 -18.77 -7.84
CA ASP A 36 0.17 -19.41 -6.53
C ASP A 36 1.42 -20.30 -6.42
N ALA A 37 1.74 -21.08 -7.46
CA ALA A 37 2.93 -21.92 -7.47
C ALA A 37 4.24 -21.11 -7.38
N LEU A 38 4.28 -19.90 -7.93
CA LEU A 38 5.43 -19.00 -7.81
C LEU A 38 5.56 -18.43 -6.39
N VAL A 39 4.42 -18.13 -5.75
CA VAL A 39 4.36 -17.49 -4.42
C VAL A 39 4.50 -18.51 -3.28
N ALA A 40 4.00 -19.74 -3.45
CA ALA A 40 3.95 -20.77 -2.42
C ALA A 40 5.30 -21.06 -1.72
N PRO A 41 6.46 -21.11 -2.41
CA PRO A 41 7.73 -21.36 -1.73
C PRO A 41 8.15 -20.21 -0.81
N LEU A 42 7.63 -18.99 -1.00
CA LEU A 42 7.86 -17.85 -0.09
C LEU A 42 7.18 -18.05 1.26
N ALA A 43 6.21 -18.97 1.39
CA ALA A 43 5.60 -19.32 2.67
C ALA A 43 6.60 -19.94 3.65
N ALA A 44 7.70 -20.53 3.16
CA ALA A 44 8.81 -20.99 4.00
C ALA A 44 9.57 -19.82 4.68
N GLY A 45 9.38 -18.58 4.22
CA GLY A 45 9.98 -17.38 4.80
C GLY A 45 11.52 -17.49 4.84
N GLU A 46 12.08 -17.30 6.03
CA GLU A 46 13.53 -17.35 6.27
C GLU A 46 14.12 -18.78 6.25
N ALA A 47 13.30 -19.82 6.26
CA ALA A 47 13.78 -21.21 6.23
C ALA A 47 14.24 -21.65 4.82
N ALA A 48 13.88 -20.89 3.78
CA ALA A 48 14.31 -21.15 2.41
C ALA A 48 15.73 -20.60 2.15
N SER A 49 16.39 -21.14 1.11
CA SER A 49 17.74 -20.67 0.77
C SER A 49 17.70 -19.21 0.28
N PRO A 50 18.65 -18.35 0.69
CA PRO A 50 18.68 -16.93 0.30
C PRO A 50 18.61 -16.67 -1.21
N LEU A 51 19.26 -17.53 -2.01
CA LEU A 51 19.25 -17.42 -3.46
C LEU A 51 17.91 -17.76 -4.07
N LEU A 52 17.23 -18.79 -3.54
CA LEU A 52 15.88 -19.15 -3.99
C LEU A 52 14.90 -18.02 -3.67
N VAL A 53 14.93 -17.51 -2.43
CA VAL A 53 14.07 -16.39 -2.02
C VAL A 53 14.33 -15.17 -2.88
N LEU A 54 15.59 -14.82 -3.15
CA LEU A 54 15.92 -13.70 -4.02
C LEU A 54 15.33 -13.88 -5.42
N GLY A 55 15.57 -15.03 -6.06
CA GLY A 55 15.06 -15.30 -7.40
C GLY A 55 13.53 -15.26 -7.48
N LEU A 56 12.84 -15.80 -6.47
CA LEU A 56 11.37 -15.79 -6.41
C LEU A 56 10.81 -14.39 -6.18
N VAL A 57 11.35 -13.63 -5.22
CA VAL A 57 10.88 -12.27 -4.95
C VAL A 57 11.19 -11.34 -6.11
N GLU A 58 12.32 -11.50 -6.80
CA GLU A 58 12.62 -10.73 -8.01
C GLU A 58 11.73 -11.11 -9.18
N ALA A 59 11.44 -12.40 -9.38
CA ALA A 59 10.50 -12.84 -10.41
C ALA A 59 9.09 -12.27 -10.16
N VAL A 60 8.64 -12.29 -8.90
CA VAL A 60 7.38 -11.66 -8.49
C VAL A 60 7.45 -10.15 -8.70
N ALA A 61 8.52 -9.47 -8.26
CA ALA A 61 8.70 -8.03 -8.43
C ALA A 61 8.68 -7.61 -9.91
N ALA A 62 9.24 -8.42 -10.81
CA ALA A 62 9.19 -8.18 -12.26
C ALA A 62 7.77 -8.25 -12.84
N VAL A 63 6.82 -8.88 -12.13
CA VAL A 63 5.41 -8.95 -12.50
C VAL A 63 4.62 -7.80 -11.87
N VAL A 64 4.87 -7.48 -10.59
CA VAL A 64 4.00 -6.58 -9.80
C VAL A 64 4.54 -5.17 -9.59
N CYS A 65 5.85 -4.95 -9.71
CA CYS A 65 6.48 -3.65 -9.48
C CYS A 65 6.81 -2.95 -10.81
N GLU A 66 6.83 -1.62 -10.81
CA GLU A 66 7.29 -0.82 -11.94
C GLU A 66 8.80 -1.02 -12.20
N PRO A 67 9.25 -1.06 -13.47
CA PRO A 67 8.48 -0.90 -14.71
C PRO A 67 7.75 -2.18 -15.18
N GLY A 68 8.06 -3.33 -14.59
CA GLY A 68 7.56 -4.63 -15.02
C GLY A 68 6.04 -4.75 -15.01
N SER A 69 5.35 -4.10 -14.05
CA SER A 69 3.89 -4.06 -14.00
C SER A 69 3.22 -3.56 -15.29
N ARG A 70 3.88 -2.68 -16.07
CA ARG A 70 3.32 -2.14 -17.33
C ARG A 70 3.06 -3.21 -18.39
N SER A 71 3.90 -4.25 -18.43
CA SER A 71 3.77 -5.37 -19.37
C SER A 71 2.96 -6.53 -18.80
N THR A 72 2.41 -6.41 -17.59
CA THR A 72 1.60 -7.45 -16.96
C THR A 72 0.11 -7.22 -17.26
N GLU A 73 -0.63 -8.28 -17.60
CA GLU A 73 -2.09 -8.20 -17.73
C GLU A 73 -2.74 -7.93 -16.37
N GLN A 74 -3.79 -7.10 -16.34
CA GLN A 74 -4.43 -6.71 -15.09
C GLN A 74 -4.94 -7.91 -14.28
N ALA A 75 -5.50 -8.93 -14.94
CA ALA A 75 -5.97 -10.15 -14.27
C ALA A 75 -4.83 -10.87 -13.55
N THR A 76 -3.73 -11.15 -14.26
CA THR A 76 -2.51 -11.75 -13.69
C THR A 76 -1.93 -10.90 -12.56
N LEU A 77 -1.89 -9.58 -12.72
CA LEU A 77 -1.40 -8.66 -11.71
C LEU A 77 -2.25 -8.78 -10.43
N THR A 78 -3.57 -8.70 -10.56
CA THR A 78 -4.48 -8.81 -9.41
C THR A 78 -4.40 -10.16 -8.71
N ALA A 79 -4.31 -11.27 -9.47
CA ALA A 79 -4.14 -12.61 -8.91
C ALA A 79 -2.83 -12.71 -8.12
N MET A 80 -1.71 -12.26 -8.70
CA MET A 80 -0.40 -12.26 -8.03
C MET A 80 -0.40 -11.43 -6.74
N LEU A 81 -1.01 -10.24 -6.75
CA LEU A 81 -1.11 -9.38 -5.57
C LEU A 81 -1.97 -10.00 -4.47
N GLN A 82 -3.05 -10.71 -4.83
CA GLN A 82 -3.89 -11.44 -3.87
C GLN A 82 -3.15 -12.64 -3.28
N SER A 83 -2.44 -13.42 -4.09
CA SER A 83 -1.59 -14.52 -3.62
C SER A 83 -0.52 -14.02 -2.65
N LEU A 84 0.14 -12.90 -2.95
CA LEU A 84 1.11 -12.26 -2.03
C LEU A 84 0.46 -11.77 -0.74
N ALA A 85 -0.72 -11.14 -0.81
CA ALA A 85 -1.42 -10.66 0.37
C ALA A 85 -1.80 -11.79 1.32
N SER A 86 -2.03 -13.00 0.78
CA SER A 86 -2.34 -14.19 1.57
C SER A 86 -1.17 -14.76 2.37
N LEU A 87 0.08 -14.39 2.03
CA LEU A 87 1.26 -14.88 2.73
C LEU A 87 1.35 -14.37 4.17
N GLY A 88 1.05 -13.08 4.42
CA GLY A 88 1.16 -12.46 5.74
C GLY A 88 2.59 -12.51 6.32
N ARG A 89 2.75 -13.03 7.54
CA ARG A 89 4.01 -13.07 8.30
C ARG A 89 5.25 -13.51 7.51
N PRO A 90 5.26 -14.64 6.77
CA PRO A 90 6.37 -15.01 5.90
C PRO A 90 6.89 -13.88 5.02
N LEU A 91 6.00 -13.13 4.36
CA LEU A 91 6.38 -12.00 3.51
C LEU A 91 6.94 -10.83 4.33
N PHE A 92 6.40 -10.57 5.52
CA PHE A 92 6.91 -9.52 6.41
C PHE A 92 8.30 -9.81 6.97
N CYS A 93 8.59 -11.08 7.31
CA CYS A 93 9.90 -11.51 7.79
C CYS A 93 11.01 -11.28 6.76
N LEU A 94 10.72 -11.36 5.46
CA LEU A 94 11.71 -11.11 4.41
C LEU A 94 12.33 -9.71 4.47
N PHE A 95 11.65 -8.72 5.07
CA PHE A 95 12.24 -7.40 5.31
C PHE A 95 13.43 -7.45 6.29
N GLY A 96 13.45 -8.42 7.21
CA GLY A 96 14.53 -8.65 8.17
C GLY A 96 15.69 -9.47 7.62
N HIS A 97 15.59 -9.97 6.38
CA HIS A 97 16.55 -10.90 5.82
C HIS A 97 17.97 -10.32 5.73
N ALA A 98 18.99 -11.16 5.99
CA ALA A 98 20.39 -10.74 6.04
C ALA A 98 20.91 -10.18 4.71
N ALA A 99 20.41 -10.69 3.58
CA ALA A 99 20.72 -10.16 2.26
C ALA A 99 19.90 -8.88 1.98
N PRO A 100 20.53 -7.72 1.78
CA PRO A 100 19.84 -6.43 1.64
C PRO A 100 18.93 -6.38 0.42
N ARG A 101 19.32 -7.05 -0.67
CA ARG A 101 18.55 -7.09 -1.92
C ARG A 101 17.23 -7.85 -1.78
N VAL A 102 17.21 -8.93 -0.97
CA VAL A 102 15.96 -9.64 -0.64
C VAL A 102 15.03 -8.74 0.16
N ALA A 103 15.55 -8.06 1.18
CA ALA A 103 14.76 -7.16 2.01
C ALA A 103 14.17 -5.98 1.21
N GLU A 104 14.94 -5.43 0.26
CA GLU A 104 14.48 -4.35 -0.62
C GLU A 104 13.41 -4.84 -1.60
N ALA A 105 13.62 -5.97 -2.27
CA ALA A 105 12.63 -6.54 -3.19
C ALA A 105 11.34 -6.96 -2.45
N ALA A 106 11.46 -7.48 -1.23
CA ALA A 106 10.32 -7.78 -0.36
C ALA A 106 9.54 -6.51 0.04
N ALA A 107 10.24 -5.42 0.35
CA ALA A 107 9.59 -4.15 0.65
C ALA A 107 8.87 -3.56 -0.57
N LEU A 108 9.46 -3.66 -1.77
CA LEU A 108 8.83 -3.21 -3.01
C LEU A 108 7.59 -4.04 -3.35
N THR A 109 7.65 -5.36 -3.18
CA THR A 109 6.48 -6.24 -3.40
C THR A 109 5.38 -5.97 -2.38
N GLN A 110 5.70 -5.80 -1.09
CA GLN A 110 4.74 -5.36 -0.07
C GLN A 110 4.09 -4.01 -0.44
N ARG A 111 4.88 -3.07 -0.97
CA ARG A 111 4.35 -1.78 -1.43
C ARG A 111 3.38 -1.96 -2.61
N ALA A 112 3.73 -2.79 -3.59
CA ALA A 112 2.84 -3.11 -4.71
C ALA A 112 1.50 -3.73 -4.24
N VAL A 113 1.53 -4.62 -3.24
CA VAL A 113 0.31 -5.19 -2.63
C VAL A 113 -0.51 -4.13 -1.90
N ALA A 114 0.14 -3.16 -1.24
CA ALA A 114 -0.57 -2.08 -0.56
C ALA A 114 -1.24 -1.10 -1.54
N GLU A 115 -0.65 -0.91 -2.73
CA GLU A 115 -1.18 -0.08 -3.81
C GLU A 115 -2.23 -0.82 -4.67
N GLY A 116 -2.21 -2.16 -4.68
CA GLY A 116 -3.00 -3.07 -5.54
C GLY A 116 -4.53 -3.09 -5.39
N GLY A 117 -5.11 -2.13 -4.68
CA GLY A 117 -6.55 -2.04 -4.42
C GLY A 117 -7.03 -2.80 -3.18
N ALA A 118 -8.29 -2.60 -2.83
CA ALA A 118 -8.86 -3.07 -1.54
C ALA A 118 -8.76 -4.59 -1.35
N GLY A 119 -8.91 -5.38 -2.42
CA GLY A 119 -8.89 -6.84 -2.35
C GLY A 119 -7.56 -7.43 -1.87
N ALA A 120 -6.43 -6.80 -2.21
CA ALA A 120 -5.10 -7.24 -1.75
C ALA A 120 -4.61 -6.42 -0.54
N ALA A 121 -4.89 -5.11 -0.52
CA ALA A 121 -4.39 -4.22 0.52
C ALA A 121 -5.08 -4.42 1.87
N ALA A 122 -6.39 -4.72 1.92
CA ALA A 122 -7.11 -4.92 3.18
C ALA A 122 -6.63 -6.15 3.98
N PRO A 123 -6.53 -7.36 3.40
CA PRO A 123 -6.03 -8.53 4.14
C PRO A 123 -4.57 -8.32 4.59
N MET A 124 -3.73 -7.72 3.75
CA MET A 124 -2.35 -7.42 4.14
C MET A 124 -2.27 -6.40 5.28
N ARG A 125 -3.11 -5.36 5.29
CA ARG A 125 -3.20 -4.39 6.42
C ARG A 125 -3.62 -5.05 7.72
N ALA A 126 -4.58 -5.99 7.65
CA ALA A 126 -5.00 -6.77 8.80
C ALA A 126 -3.86 -7.65 9.33
N ALA A 127 -3.18 -8.38 8.44
CA ALA A 127 -2.04 -9.23 8.80
C ALA A 127 -0.86 -8.42 9.35
N ALA A 128 -0.54 -7.27 8.74
CA ALA A 128 0.55 -6.40 9.20
C ALA A 128 0.30 -5.85 10.61
N LEU A 129 -0.97 -5.64 10.98
CA LEU A 129 -1.37 -5.22 12.32
C LEU A 129 -1.34 -6.38 13.32
N SER A 130 -1.83 -7.56 12.95
CA SER A 130 -1.87 -8.74 13.84
C SER A 130 -0.48 -9.31 14.11
N ASP A 131 0.39 -9.34 13.09
CA ASP A 131 1.74 -9.90 13.18
C ASP A 131 2.76 -8.88 13.71
N GLY A 132 2.32 -7.63 13.94
CA GLY A 132 3.17 -6.55 14.43
C GLY A 132 4.15 -6.01 13.39
N ALA A 133 4.02 -6.36 12.10
CA ALA A 133 4.86 -5.84 11.02
C ALA A 133 4.77 -4.31 10.92
N LEU A 134 3.59 -3.73 11.17
CA LEU A 134 3.41 -2.28 11.19
C LEU A 134 4.36 -1.59 12.18
N LEU A 135 4.52 -2.16 13.39
CA LEU A 135 5.41 -1.61 14.42
C LEU A 135 6.89 -1.76 14.03
N HIS A 136 7.26 -2.90 13.43
CA HIS A 136 8.63 -3.13 12.94
C HIS A 136 9.02 -2.10 11.87
N HIS A 137 8.15 -1.84 10.89
CA HIS A 137 8.39 -0.80 9.90
C HIS A 137 8.32 0.60 10.50
N MET A 138 7.51 0.83 11.53
CA MET A 138 7.49 2.12 12.21
C MET A 138 8.82 2.43 12.92
N LEU A 139 9.42 1.43 13.57
CA LEU A 139 10.77 1.56 14.13
C LEU A 139 11.81 1.79 13.03
N GLY A 140 11.74 1.02 11.93
CA GLY A 140 12.62 1.18 10.78
C GLY A 140 12.51 2.56 10.11
N ALA A 141 11.33 3.16 10.13
CA ALA A 141 11.07 4.50 9.58
C ALA A 141 11.78 5.63 10.36
N LEU A 142 12.20 5.38 11.61
CA LEU A 142 12.96 6.33 12.43
C LEU A 142 14.46 6.36 12.08
N GLY A 143 14.93 5.47 11.21
CA GLY A 143 16.31 5.44 10.74
C GLY A 143 16.73 6.67 9.92
N PRO A 144 17.99 6.69 9.42
CA PRO A 144 18.52 7.76 8.59
C PRO A 144 17.68 7.97 7.32
N ALA A 145 17.32 9.22 7.00
CA ALA A 145 16.40 9.53 5.91
C ALA A 145 16.89 9.13 4.51
N ARG A 146 18.22 9.01 4.31
CA ARG A 146 18.83 8.62 3.03
C ARG A 146 18.92 7.10 2.83
N ALA A 147 18.66 6.31 3.87
CA ALA A 147 18.69 4.86 3.72
C ALA A 147 17.43 4.36 2.99
N SER A 148 17.60 3.56 1.94
CA SER A 148 16.50 3.02 1.12
C SER A 148 15.45 2.31 1.97
N ARG A 149 15.90 1.46 2.92
CA ARG A 149 15.04 0.74 3.86
C ARG A 149 14.20 1.65 4.75
N THR A 150 14.76 2.77 5.22
CA THR A 150 14.01 3.77 6.00
C THR A 150 12.91 4.40 5.16
N ARG A 151 13.22 4.77 3.92
CA ARG A 151 12.26 5.37 2.99
C ARG A 151 11.11 4.41 2.69
N LEU A 152 11.42 3.17 2.32
CA LEU A 152 10.40 2.15 2.05
C LEU A 152 9.55 1.86 3.29
N SER A 153 10.14 1.81 4.48
CA SER A 153 9.37 1.64 5.72
C SER A 153 8.39 2.79 5.98
N ARG A 154 8.76 4.03 5.66
CA ARG A 154 7.85 5.19 5.75
C ARG A 154 6.71 5.09 4.74
N GLU A 155 7.01 4.69 3.52
CA GLU A 155 6.01 4.48 2.45
C GLU A 155 5.02 3.37 2.86
N LEU A 156 5.51 2.23 3.34
CA LEU A 156 4.67 1.13 3.83
C LEU A 156 3.78 1.53 5.01
N VAL A 157 4.34 2.22 6.02
CA VAL A 157 3.56 2.71 7.16
C VAL A 157 2.45 3.67 6.70
N ALA A 158 2.76 4.57 5.74
CA ALA A 158 1.76 5.48 5.19
C ALA A 158 0.63 4.71 4.50
N LEU A 159 0.96 3.77 3.61
CA LEU A 159 -0.03 2.98 2.86
C LEU A 159 -0.89 2.08 3.77
N TRP A 160 -0.29 1.45 4.79
CA TRP A 160 -1.03 0.56 5.68
C TRP A 160 -1.92 1.29 6.68
N CYS A 161 -1.59 2.53 7.03
CA CYS A 161 -2.41 3.35 7.92
C CYS A 161 -3.45 4.18 7.17
N ASP A 162 -3.35 4.27 5.84
CA ASP A 162 -4.22 5.12 5.04
C ASP A 162 -5.67 4.63 5.12
N GLU A 163 -6.53 5.50 5.67
CA GLU A 163 -7.95 5.27 5.93
C GLU A 163 -8.29 3.94 6.64
N TYR A 164 -7.32 3.31 7.32
CA TYR A 164 -7.51 2.03 7.99
C TYR A 164 -7.73 2.21 9.49
N ALA A 165 -9.00 2.20 9.90
CA ALA A 165 -9.43 2.51 11.28
C ALA A 165 -8.69 1.71 12.37
N PRO A 166 -8.43 0.39 12.23
CA PRO A 166 -7.69 -0.37 13.25
C PRO A 166 -6.26 0.13 13.47
N ALA A 167 -5.53 0.43 12.39
CA ALA A 167 -4.17 0.97 12.49
C ALA A 167 -4.18 2.39 13.07
N LEU A 168 -5.09 3.26 12.63
CA LEU A 168 -5.24 4.61 13.20
C LEU A 168 -5.58 4.56 14.70
N GLY A 169 -6.40 3.60 15.12
CA GLY A 169 -6.70 3.34 16.53
C GLY A 169 -5.45 2.96 17.33
N LEU A 170 -4.57 2.11 16.78
CA LEU A 170 -3.27 1.81 17.38
C LEU A 170 -2.40 3.06 17.50
N LEU A 171 -2.26 3.84 16.42
CA LEU A 171 -1.41 5.04 16.43
C LEU A 171 -1.88 6.06 17.48
N ARG A 172 -3.19 6.28 17.61
CA ARG A 172 -3.75 7.19 18.62
C ARG A 172 -3.42 6.76 20.05
N ARG A 173 -3.22 5.47 20.31
CA ARG A 173 -2.81 4.95 21.62
C ARG A 173 -1.29 4.97 21.81
N ALA A 174 -0.52 4.78 20.75
CA ALA A 174 0.94 4.74 20.79
C ALA A 174 1.57 6.14 20.94
N PHE A 175 0.99 7.16 20.31
CA PHE A 175 1.53 8.53 20.35
C PHE A 175 0.90 9.38 21.45
N PRO A 176 1.70 10.17 22.19
CA PRO A 176 1.18 11.11 23.18
C PRO A 176 0.19 12.11 22.54
N PRO A 177 -0.91 12.47 23.22
CA PRO A 177 -1.94 13.33 22.66
C PRO A 177 -1.43 14.73 22.28
N GLY A 178 -0.42 15.23 22.99
CA GLY A 178 0.25 16.50 22.67
C GLY A 178 0.94 16.48 21.29
N LEU A 179 1.58 15.36 20.94
CA LEU A 179 2.22 15.20 19.64
C LEU A 179 1.18 15.14 18.52
N VAL A 180 0.09 14.38 18.73
CA VAL A 180 -1.02 14.27 17.78
C VAL A 180 -1.61 15.65 17.49
N ARG A 181 -1.87 16.44 18.54
CA ARG A 181 -2.36 17.82 18.40
C ARG A 181 -1.38 18.70 17.61
N TYR A 182 -0.08 18.63 17.91
CA TYR A 182 0.94 19.40 17.20
C TYR A 182 1.00 19.06 15.70
N LEU A 183 0.99 17.77 15.35
CA LEU A 183 1.00 17.31 13.97
C LEU A 183 -0.24 17.78 13.19
N ASN A 184 -1.42 17.72 13.81
CA ASN A 184 -2.66 18.19 13.22
C ASN A 184 -2.68 19.72 12.99
N GLN A 185 -2.16 20.50 13.94
CA GLN A 185 -2.02 21.95 13.79
C GLN A 185 -1.08 22.34 12.65
N ARG A 186 0.06 21.65 12.55
CA ARG A 186 1.00 21.84 11.43
C ARG A 186 0.37 21.52 10.08
N ARG A 187 -0.42 20.45 10.00
CA ARG A 187 -1.14 20.07 8.77
C ARG A 187 -2.16 21.14 8.37
N ALA A 188 -2.97 21.61 9.32
CA ALA A 188 -3.95 22.68 9.08
C ALA A 188 -3.27 23.97 8.61
N GLY A 189 -2.16 24.37 9.26
CA GLY A 189 -1.37 25.54 8.85
C GLY A 189 -0.74 25.39 7.46
N ALA A 190 -0.28 24.20 7.08
CA ALA A 190 0.24 23.93 5.74
C ALA A 190 -0.86 24.01 4.67
N GLN A 191 -2.04 23.44 4.93
CA GLN A 191 -3.19 23.49 4.02
C GLN A 191 -3.70 24.92 3.82
N ALA A 192 -3.74 25.73 4.88
CA ALA A 192 -4.11 27.14 4.79
C ALA A 192 -3.14 27.96 3.92
N ARG A 193 -1.83 27.66 3.97
CA ARG A 193 -0.81 28.31 3.11
C ARG A 193 -0.92 27.91 1.64
N VAL A 194 -1.31 26.66 1.37
CA VAL A 194 -1.56 26.18 -0.01
C VAL A 194 -2.84 26.81 -0.56
N GLY A 195 -3.91 26.90 0.24
CA GLY A 195 -5.15 27.59 -0.14
C GLY A 195 -4.96 29.09 -0.37
N ALA A 196 -4.13 29.76 0.44
CA ALA A 196 -3.81 31.18 0.26
C ALA A 196 -2.97 31.47 -1.00
N ARG A 197 -2.21 30.50 -1.53
CA ARG A 197 -1.50 30.61 -2.82
C ARG A 197 -2.39 30.30 -4.04
N GLY A 198 -3.61 29.79 -3.83
CA GLY A 198 -4.58 29.45 -4.89
C GLY A 198 -5.79 30.39 -5.01
N GLY A 199 -5.85 31.49 -4.24
CA GLY A 199 -6.89 32.53 -4.33
C GLY A 199 -6.50 33.65 -5.29
N PRO A 200 -7.47 34.37 -5.89
CA PRO A 200 -7.38 34.94 -7.23
C PRO A 200 -6.32 36.05 -7.33
N GLY A 201 -5.67 36.09 -8.49
CA GLY A 201 -4.79 37.17 -8.88
C GLY A 201 -5.43 38.52 -8.60
N SER A 202 -4.70 39.33 -7.82
CA SER A 202 -4.89 40.76 -7.70
C SER A 202 -4.76 41.39 -9.09
N GLY A 203 -5.86 41.40 -9.84
CA GLY A 203 -6.03 42.26 -11.01
C GLY A 203 -5.99 43.70 -10.53
N ALA A 204 -4.83 44.32 -10.61
CA ALA A 204 -4.69 45.76 -10.52
C ALA A 204 -5.41 46.37 -11.74
N GLY A 205 -6.71 46.65 -11.58
CA GLY A 205 -7.47 47.48 -12.49
C GLY A 205 -6.91 48.90 -12.42
N ARG A 206 -6.34 49.36 -13.54
CA ARG A 206 -6.17 50.78 -13.81
C ARG A 206 -7.51 51.31 -14.32
N ASP A 207 -7.95 52.38 -13.67
CA ASP A 207 -9.11 53.18 -14.03
C ASP A 207 -9.04 53.65 -15.48
N VAL A 208 -10.11 53.42 -16.24
CA VAL A 208 -10.47 54.23 -17.40
C VAL A 208 -11.98 54.46 -17.38
N ASP A 209 -12.32 55.73 -17.29
CA ASP A 209 -13.63 56.37 -17.35
C ASP A 209 -14.43 56.01 -18.62
N GLY A 210 -15.76 55.99 -18.52
CA GLY A 210 -16.64 55.95 -19.70
C GLY A 210 -18.06 55.47 -19.38
N GLY A 211 -18.98 56.42 -19.19
CA GLY A 211 -20.37 56.17 -18.81
C GLY A 211 -21.27 55.57 -19.90
N GLY A 212 -22.49 55.17 -19.49
CA GLY A 212 -23.56 54.80 -20.42
C GLY A 212 -24.63 53.85 -19.88
N LEU A 213 -25.64 54.42 -19.22
CA LEU A 213 -27.09 54.14 -19.33
C LEU A 213 -27.66 52.69 -19.38
N ARG A 214 -28.70 52.53 -18.53
CA ARG A 214 -29.99 51.83 -18.72
C ARG A 214 -30.15 50.33 -18.37
N GLY A 215 -31.26 50.08 -17.64
CA GLY A 215 -32.09 48.86 -17.68
C GLY A 215 -31.88 47.92 -16.48
N ALA A 216 -32.62 48.05 -15.37
CA ALA A 216 -33.96 47.50 -15.14
C ALA A 216 -34.02 45.97 -14.99
N GLY A 217 -34.44 45.51 -13.79
CA GLY A 217 -35.34 44.36 -13.67
C GLY A 217 -34.89 43.16 -12.80
N GLY A 218 -35.63 42.91 -11.71
CA GLY A 218 -35.91 41.58 -11.13
C GLY A 218 -35.01 41.15 -9.97
N THR A 219 -35.45 41.19 -8.69
CA THR A 219 -36.27 40.18 -7.96
C THR A 219 -35.76 38.74 -8.13
N ALA A 220 -35.65 37.86 -7.13
CA ALA A 220 -35.86 37.83 -5.69
C ALA A 220 -35.47 36.40 -5.23
N ALA A 221 -35.24 36.23 -3.93
CA ALA A 221 -35.35 34.98 -3.14
C ALA A 221 -34.38 33.82 -3.49
N GLY A 222 -33.77 33.10 -2.55
CA GLY A 222 -34.13 32.80 -1.17
C GLY A 222 -34.25 31.28 -1.00
N ARG A 223 -33.84 30.76 0.18
CA ARG A 223 -33.80 29.35 0.66
C ARG A 223 -32.55 28.57 0.26
N GLY A 224 -31.74 28.00 1.16
CA GLY A 224 -31.94 27.66 2.57
C GLY A 224 -32.60 26.29 2.73
N VAL A 225 -31.89 25.39 3.43
CA VAL A 225 -32.22 24.03 3.96
C VAL A 225 -31.13 23.05 3.46
N GLY A 226 -30.38 22.29 4.25
CA GLY A 226 -30.57 21.82 5.63
C GLY A 226 -30.66 20.29 5.64
N GLY A 227 -29.86 19.63 6.49
CA GLY A 227 -29.98 18.21 6.84
C GLY A 227 -29.09 17.25 6.04
N GLY A 228 -28.46 16.24 6.61
CA GLY A 228 -28.55 15.71 7.96
C GLY A 228 -27.53 14.58 8.16
N ALA A 229 -27.10 14.42 9.40
CA ALA A 229 -26.32 13.30 9.89
C ALA A 229 -27.14 12.00 9.85
N SER A 230 -26.47 10.87 9.64
CA SER A 230 -27.02 9.55 9.95
C SER A 230 -25.98 8.74 10.70
N ALA A 231 -26.22 8.58 12.00
CA ALA A 231 -25.65 7.55 12.83
C ALA A 231 -26.39 6.22 12.56
N ALA A 232 -25.66 5.12 12.54
CA ALA A 232 -26.22 3.78 12.68
C ALA A 232 -25.19 2.91 13.42
N ASP A 233 -25.41 2.80 14.74
CA ASP A 233 -24.94 1.69 15.56
C ASP A 233 -25.96 0.53 15.45
N GLY A 234 -25.49 -0.71 15.47
CA GLY A 234 -26.36 -1.84 15.84
C GLY A 234 -25.96 -3.24 15.35
N GLN A 235 -25.40 -4.02 16.27
CA GLN A 235 -25.50 -5.50 16.42
C GLN A 235 -24.55 -6.35 15.55
N ALA A 236 -23.48 -6.99 16.05
CA ALA A 236 -23.32 -7.94 17.17
C ALA A 236 -24.06 -9.28 16.96
N SER A 237 -23.31 -10.31 16.55
CA SER A 237 -23.64 -11.73 16.75
C SER A 237 -22.35 -12.50 17.00
N ALA A 238 -22.13 -12.82 18.27
CA ALA A 238 -21.13 -13.76 18.73
C ALA A 238 -21.75 -15.16 18.72
N GLN A 239 -21.13 -16.12 18.02
CA GLN A 239 -21.41 -17.53 18.23
C GLN A 239 -20.27 -18.15 19.03
N ILE A 240 -20.64 -18.56 20.24
CA ILE A 240 -19.85 -19.36 21.17
C ILE A 240 -19.98 -20.82 20.69
N ALA A 241 -18.89 -21.41 20.21
CA ALA A 241 -18.80 -22.85 20.00
C ALA A 241 -18.12 -23.49 21.21
N THR A 242 -18.95 -24.18 21.99
CA THR A 242 -18.60 -25.04 23.12
C THR A 242 -17.69 -26.20 22.69
N ARG A 243 -16.57 -26.36 23.40
CA ARG A 243 -15.80 -27.61 23.51
C ARG A 243 -16.65 -28.71 24.17
N PRO A 244 -16.40 -29.98 23.83
CA PRO A 244 -16.39 -31.04 24.83
C PRO A 244 -14.97 -31.61 24.98
N GLY A 245 -14.48 -31.67 26.23
CA GLY A 245 -13.48 -32.65 26.65
C GLY A 245 -14.06 -34.06 26.45
N GLY A 246 -13.27 -35.06 26.14
CA GLY A 246 -12.26 -35.63 27.04
C GLY A 246 -12.77 -37.03 27.41
N GLY A 247 -12.21 -38.04 26.76
CA GLY A 247 -12.51 -39.45 27.00
C GLY A 247 -11.28 -40.28 26.68
N GLU A 248 -10.59 -40.67 27.75
CA GLU A 248 -9.46 -41.60 27.78
C GLU A 248 -9.80 -42.98 27.20
N GLN A 249 -8.77 -43.62 26.61
CA GLN A 249 -8.49 -45.07 26.48
C GLN A 249 -7.80 -45.28 25.12
N GLY A 250 -6.66 -45.94 24.97
CA GLY A 250 -5.78 -46.67 25.86
C GLY A 250 -4.67 -47.21 24.95
N VAL A 251 -3.42 -47.06 25.36
CA VAL A 251 -2.26 -47.68 24.70
C VAL A 251 -2.27 -49.17 25.04
N PRO A 252 -1.93 -50.06 24.09
CA PRO A 252 -1.18 -51.25 24.47
C PRO A 252 0.19 -51.25 23.79
N ALA A 253 1.20 -51.38 24.63
CA ALA A 253 2.54 -51.79 24.25
C ALA A 253 2.65 -53.33 24.28
N ALA A 254 3.50 -53.84 23.39
CA ALA A 254 4.29 -55.08 23.47
C ALA A 254 3.62 -56.44 23.19
N ALA A 255 4.14 -57.10 22.15
CA ALA A 255 4.69 -58.48 22.09
C ALA A 255 4.55 -58.99 20.64
N GLY A 256 5.62 -59.31 19.92
CA GLY A 256 6.31 -60.60 20.02
C GLY A 256 5.91 -61.48 18.82
N GLY A 257 6.83 -61.71 17.90
CA GLY A 257 6.65 -62.50 16.67
C GLY A 257 7.66 -62.12 15.60
#